data_AF-A0A969WVM4-F1
#
_entry.id   AF-A0A969WVM4-F1
#
_cell.length_a   1.000
_cell.length_b   1.000
_cell.length_c   1.000
_cell.angle_alpha   90.00
_cell.angle_beta   90.00
_cell.angle_gamma   90.00
#
_symmetry.space_group_name_H-M   'P 1'
#
loop_
_entity.id
_entity.type
_entity.pdbx_description
1 polymer ?
#
loop_
_entity_poly.entity_id
_entity_poly.type
_entity_poly.pdbx_seq_one_letter_code
_entity_poly.pdbx_strand_id
1 'polypeptide(L)' 'TCTVEGLNSGDVGDILDGDYGIAVRTGLHCAPFVHADLGTEAIGAVRFSPGHFNTNDDIDRALAAMAEIAVYS' A
#
# COMPACT_ATOMS: atom_id res chain seq x y z
N THR A 1 -1.60 1.67 -7.10
CA THR A 1 -0.94 2.52 -6.10
C THR A 1 -2.02 3.25 -5.33
N CYS A 2 -1.95 3.27 -4.00
CA CYS A 2 -2.93 3.89 -3.12
C CYS A 2 -2.25 4.50 -1.88
N THR A 3 -2.96 5.37 -1.18
CA THR A 3 -2.58 5.92 0.14
C THR A 3 -3.66 5.57 1.16
N VAL A 4 -3.31 5.67 2.45
CA VAL A 4 -4.27 5.62 3.56
C VAL A 4 -4.17 6.96 4.28
N GLU A 5 -5.32 7.58 4.56
CA GLU A 5 -5.36 8.88 5.23
C GLU A 5 -4.68 8.79 6.60
N GLY A 6 -3.91 9.81 6.97
CA GLY A 6 -3.21 9.85 8.26
C GLY A 6 -1.98 8.94 8.41
N LEU A 7 -1.65 8.08 7.43
CA LEU A 7 -0.54 7.12 7.55
C LEU A 7 0.56 7.33 6.50
N ASN A 8 1.82 7.12 6.89
CA ASN A 8 2.92 7.03 5.94
C ASN A 8 2.85 5.70 5.18
N SER A 9 3.19 5.70 3.88
CA SER A 9 3.19 4.47 3.09
C SER A 9 4.14 3.40 3.64
N GLY A 10 5.24 3.79 4.29
CA GLY A 10 6.14 2.87 4.99
C GLY A 10 5.43 2.09 6.09
N ASP A 11 4.74 2.80 7.00
CA ASP A 11 4.01 2.19 8.11
C ASP A 11 2.93 1.23 7.62
N VAL A 12 2.18 1.60 6.57
CA VAL A 12 1.19 0.70 5.96
C VAL A 12 1.86 -0.55 5.38
N GLY A 13 3.03 -0.41 4.75
CA GLY A 13 3.81 -1.54 4.26
C GLY A 13 4.28 -2.47 5.38
N ASP A 14 4.76 -1.90 6.49
CA ASP A 14 5.23 -2.66 7.65
C ASP A 14 4.08 -3.43 8.31
N ILE A 15 2.89 -2.82 8.42
CA ILE A 15 1.68 -3.49 8.93
C ILE A 15 1.26 -4.63 8.00
N LEU A 16 1.21 -4.38 6.68
CA LEU A 16 0.83 -5.41 5.70
C LEU A 16 1.79 -6.60 5.72
N ASP A 17 3.10 -6.38 5.82
CA ASP A 17 4.09 -7.46 5.89
C ASP A 17 4.03 -8.20 7.23
N GLY A 18 4.00 -7.46 8.35
CA GLY A 18 4.09 -8.02 9.70
C GLY A 18 2.82 -8.74 10.17
N ASP A 19 1.66 -8.11 10.02
CA ASP A 19 0.40 -8.61 10.61
C ASP A 19 -0.38 -9.48 9.63
N TYR A 20 -0.25 -9.21 8.32
CA TYR A 20 -1.03 -9.87 7.27
C TYR A 20 -0.18 -10.77 6.36
N GLY A 21 1.15 -10.68 6.40
CA GLY A 21 2.04 -11.45 5.52
C GLY A 21 1.94 -11.04 4.03
N ILE A 22 1.58 -9.78 3.76
CA ILE A 22 1.34 -9.26 2.41
C ILE A 22 2.47 -8.33 1.99
N ALA A 23 3.32 -8.83 1.08
CA ALA A 23 4.44 -8.05 0.56
C ALA A 23 3.98 -6.98 -0.46
N VAL A 24 4.34 -5.72 -0.19
CA VAL A 24 4.07 -4.57 -1.07
C VAL A 24 5.34 -3.74 -1.29
N ARG A 25 5.28 -2.80 -2.25
CA ARG A 25 6.28 -1.74 -2.37
C ARG A 25 5.70 -0.43 -1.85
N THR A 26 6.54 0.36 -1.18
CA THR A 26 6.18 1.65 -0.60
C THR A 26 7.09 2.76 -1.13
N GLY A 27 6.73 4.02 -0.87
CA GLY A 27 7.50 5.20 -1.26
C GLY A 27 7.12 5.79 -2.62
N LEU A 28 8.10 6.38 -3.32
CA LEU A 28 7.88 7.20 -4.52
C LEU A 28 7.96 6.45 -5.85
N HIS A 29 8.28 5.14 -5.81
CA HIS A 29 8.34 4.27 -6.99
C HIS A 29 9.19 4.80 -8.16
N CYS A 30 10.26 5.55 -7.86
CA CYS A 30 11.11 6.24 -8.84
C CYS A 30 10.36 7.28 -9.72
N ALA A 31 9.20 7.77 -9.28
CA ALA A 31 8.38 8.76 -9.98
C ALA A 31 8.08 9.99 -9.10
N PRO A 32 9.10 10.69 -8.56
CA PRO A 32 8.91 11.75 -7.57
C PRO A 32 8.02 12.90 -8.07
N PHE A 33 8.10 13.28 -9.35
CA PHE A 33 7.25 14.34 -9.90
C PHE A 33 5.76 13.95 -9.98
N VAL A 34 5.45 12.69 -10.29
CA VAL A 34 4.05 12.21 -10.26
C VAL A 34 3.52 12.23 -8.84
N HIS A 35 4.35 11.88 -7.86
CA HIS A 35 3.98 11.95 -6.46
C HIS A 35 3.78 13.40 -5.99
N ALA A 36 4.56 14.37 -6.50
CA ALA A 36 4.37 15.79 -6.25
C ALA A 36 3.02 16.28 -6.80
N ASP A 37 2.72 15.95 -8.07
CA ASP A 37 1.45 16.31 -8.73
C ASP A 37 0.23 15.71 -8.01
N LEU A 38 0.38 14.52 -7.43
CA LEU A 38 -0.66 13.84 -6.65
C LEU A 38 -0.69 14.24 -5.16
N GLY A 39 0.22 15.10 -4.71
CA GLY A 39 0.31 15.52 -3.30
C GLY A 39 0.76 14.43 -2.32
N THR A 40 1.43 13.39 -2.82
CA THR A 40 1.88 12.22 -2.04
C THR A 40 3.39 12.17 -1.84
N GLU A 41 4.13 13.20 -2.24
CA GLU A 41 5.61 13.26 -2.13
C GLU A 41 6.13 13.08 -0.69
N ALA A 42 5.40 13.59 0.30
CA ALA A 42 5.82 13.53 1.70
C ALA A 42 5.51 12.18 2.37
N ILE A 43 4.44 11.50 1.93
CA ILE A 43 3.94 10.26 2.55
C ILE A 43 4.24 9.01 1.72
N GLY A 44 4.60 9.17 0.45
CA GLY A 44 4.71 8.10 -0.52
C GLY A 44 3.36 7.44 -0.83
N ALA A 45 3.39 6.26 -1.45
CA ALA A 45 2.20 5.45 -1.64
C ALA A 45 2.52 3.96 -1.56
N VAL A 46 1.50 3.14 -1.35
CA VAL A 46 1.59 1.67 -1.36
C VAL A 46 1.23 1.17 -2.76
N ARG A 47 2.01 0.21 -3.27
CA ARG A 47 1.77 -0.41 -4.58
C ARG A 47 1.75 -1.93 -4.49
N PHE A 48 0.55 -2.47 -4.65
CA PHE A 48 0.32 -3.87 -5.00
C PHE A 48 0.67 -4.11 -6.48
N SER A 49 1.25 -5.27 -6.78
CA SER A 49 1.63 -5.63 -8.16
C SER A 49 1.39 -7.13 -8.38
N PRO A 50 0.12 -7.56 -8.52
CA PRO A 50 -0.21 -8.96 -8.76
C PRO A 50 0.44 -9.49 -10.04
N GLY A 51 0.91 -10.73 -9.99
CA GLY A 51 1.49 -11.47 -11.11
C GLY A 51 0.72 -12.76 -11.40
N HIS A 52 1.25 -13.56 -12.33
CA HIS A 52 0.59 -14.78 -12.83
C HIS A 52 0.22 -15.81 -11.75
N PHE A 53 0.97 -15.84 -10.63
CA PHE A 53 0.75 -16.79 -9.55
C PHE A 53 -0.20 -16.30 -8.46
N ASN A 54 -0.61 -15.04 -8.49
CA ASN A 54 -1.59 -14.54 -7.55
C ASN A 54 -2.99 -15.08 -7.88
N THR A 55 -3.76 -15.29 -6.83
CA THR A 55 -5.11 -15.83 -6.88
C THR A 55 -6.13 -14.76 -6.46
N ASN A 56 -7.42 -15.01 -6.71
CA ASN A 56 -8.47 -14.14 -6.20
C ASN A 56 -8.49 -14.12 -4.66
N ASP A 57 -8.14 -15.23 -3.99
CA ASP A 57 -8.03 -15.28 -2.52
C ASP A 57 -6.94 -14.32 -2.01
N ASP A 58 -5.81 -14.19 -2.72
CA ASP A 58 -4.77 -13.21 -2.37
C ASP A 58 -5.29 -11.77 -2.49
N ILE A 59 -6.09 -11.48 -3.52
CA ILE A 59 -6.70 -10.17 -3.72
C ILE A 59 -7.72 -9.88 -2.63
N ASP A 60 -8.58 -10.83 -2.30
CA ASP A 60 -9.60 -10.68 -1.27
C ASP A 60 -8.95 -10.46 0.11
N ARG A 61 -7.85 -11.17 0.43
CA ARG A 61 -7.05 -10.93 1.64
C ARG A 61 -6.42 -9.54 1.68
N ALA A 62 -5.86 -9.09 0.55
CA ALA A 62 -5.30 -7.74 0.46
C ALA A 62 -6.37 -6.65 0.64
N LEU A 63 -7.56 -6.85 0.08
CA LEU A 63 -8.68 -5.93 0.26
C LEU A 63 -9.18 -5.90 1.71
N ALA A 64 -9.31 -7.06 2.36
CA ALA A 64 -9.70 -7.14 3.76
C ALA A 64 -8.69 -6.45 4.68
N ALA A 65 -7.39 -6.72 4.51
CA ALA A 65 -6.32 -6.08 5.27
C ALA A 65 -6.34 -4.56 5.11
N MET A 66 -6.45 -4.07 3.87
CA MET A 66 -6.52 -2.62 3.61
C MET A 66 -7.77 -1.98 4.21
N ALA A 67 -8.91 -2.67 4.23
CA ALA A 67 -10.13 -2.19 4.85
C ALA A 67 -9.98 -2.08 6.37
N GLU A 68 -9.32 -3.04 7.02
CA GLU A 68 -9.01 -2.98 8.45
C GLU A 68 -8.04 -1.83 8.77
N ILE A 69 -6.95 -1.69 8.00
CA ILE A 69 -5.96 -0.61 8.17
C ILE A 69 -6.62 0.77 8.05
N ALA A 70 -7.52 0.95 7.08
CA ALA A 70 -8.20 2.22 6.85
C ALA A 70 -9.18 2.64 7.97
N VAL A 71 -9.53 1.73 8.90
CA VAL A 71 -10.41 2.05 10.04
C VAL A 71 -9.61 2.57 11.24
N TYR A 72 -8.30 2.38 11.28
CA TYR A 72 -7.43 2.85 12.37
C TYR A 72 -7.00 4.33 12.24
N SER A 73 -7.34 5.00 11.14
CA SER A 73 -7.01 6.41 10.84
C SER A 73 -8.08 7.40 11.27
#